data_AF-A0A2A1ZSW9-F1
#
_entry.id   AF-A0A2A1ZSW9-F1
#
_cell.length_a   1.000
_cell.length_b   1.000
_cell.length_c   1.000
_cell.angle_alpha   90.00
_cell.angle_beta   90.00
_cell.angle_gamma   90.00
#
_symmetry.space_group_name_H-M   'P 1'
#
loop_
_entity.id
_entity.type
_entity.pdbx_description
1 polymer ?
#
loop_
_entity_poly.entity_id
_entity_poly.type
_entity_poly.pdbx_seq_one_letter_code
_entity_poly.pdbx_strand_id
1 'polypeptide(L)'
;MAEKIKKQQSSKVMDILKKDYPFEKFLLGALGLFVLIMGVYLLQGDIIRINNTDLWIFDNATKIKIFEIFVVVLGSVAFLMAIYPFFVPSISEMKKVSWPTGKIIANHSARVFGFIIFLSLTFMLYDFVFRPVFKYLNSLGV
;
A
#
# COMPACT_ATOMS: atom_id res chain seq x y z
N MET A 1 49.66 -3.10 35.99
CA MET A 1 49.54 -4.38 35.26
C MET A 1 48.07 -4.48 34.83
N ALA A 2 47.67 -3.93 33.70
CA ALA A 2 47.82 -4.44 32.33
C ALA A 2 46.96 -5.67 32.05
N GLU A 3 45.71 -5.46 31.63
CA GLU A 3 45.18 -6.20 30.49
C GLU A 3 44.20 -5.33 29.70
N LYS A 4 44.56 -5.08 28.44
CA LYS A 4 43.84 -4.22 27.51
C LYS A 4 42.62 -4.98 26.98
N ILE A 5 41.46 -4.37 27.12
CA ILE A 5 40.22 -4.72 26.41
C ILE A 5 40.50 -4.71 24.91
N LYS A 6 40.72 -5.89 24.31
CA LYS A 6 40.73 -6.05 22.85
C LYS A 6 39.31 -5.91 22.35
N LYS A 7 38.94 -4.67 22.01
CA LYS A 7 37.83 -4.37 21.11
C LYS A 7 38.18 -4.98 19.75
N GLN A 8 37.80 -6.23 19.54
CA GLN A 8 38.01 -6.95 18.30
C GLN A 8 37.30 -6.17 17.18
N GLN A 9 38.10 -5.53 16.34
CA GLN A 9 37.63 -4.87 15.12
C GLN A 9 36.87 -5.91 14.31
N SER A 10 35.54 -5.80 14.28
CA SER A 10 34.72 -6.42 13.23
C SER A 10 35.38 -6.03 11.91
N SER A 11 35.84 -7.03 11.14
CA SER A 11 36.45 -6.78 9.84
C SER A 11 35.46 -5.96 9.00
N LYS A 12 35.90 -4.87 8.36
CA LYS A 12 35.07 -4.09 7.42
C LYS A 12 34.35 -4.99 6.40
N VAL A 13 34.94 -6.14 6.08
CA VAL A 13 34.36 -7.16 5.21
C VAL A 13 33.09 -7.78 5.82
N MET A 14 33.08 -8.06 7.12
CA MET A 14 31.91 -8.56 7.85
C MET A 14 30.78 -7.53 7.89
N ASP A 15 31.12 -6.24 7.99
CA ASP A 15 30.13 -5.16 7.97
C ASP A 15 29.57 -4.89 6.56
N ILE A 16 30.35 -5.15 5.51
CA ILE A 16 29.91 -5.10 4.10
C ILE A 16 29.02 -6.30 3.74
N LEU A 17 29.30 -7.49 4.28
CA LEU A 17 28.50 -8.69 4.07
C LEU A 17 27.13 -8.65 4.78
N LYS A 18 27.04 -7.93 5.90
CA LYS A 18 25.77 -7.67 6.62
C LYS A 18 25.01 -6.46 6.08
N LYS A 19 25.50 -5.83 5.02
CA LYS A 19 24.84 -4.68 4.42
C LYS A 19 23.67 -5.20 3.58
N ASP A 20 22.46 -5.06 4.11
CA ASP A 20 21.22 -5.26 3.35
C ASP A 20 21.24 -4.34 2.13
N TYR A 21 21.49 -4.90 0.95
CA TYR A 21 21.40 -4.13 -0.29
C TYR A 21 19.92 -3.92 -0.64
N PRO A 22 19.42 -2.68 -0.70
CA PRO A 22 18.01 -2.41 -0.99
C PRO A 22 17.58 -2.91 -2.37
N PHE A 23 18.54 -3.05 -3.29
CA PHE A 23 18.34 -3.60 -4.62
C PHE A 23 17.88 -5.07 -4.60
N GLU A 24 18.40 -5.89 -3.69
CA GLU A 24 18.02 -7.31 -3.60
C GLU A 24 16.55 -7.48 -3.22
N LYS A 25 16.06 -6.66 -2.28
CA LYS A 25 14.66 -6.66 -1.88
C LYS A 25 13.75 -6.16 -2.99
N PHE A 26 14.17 -5.13 -3.72
CA PHE A 26 13.44 -4.64 -4.89
C PHE A 26 13.37 -5.68 -6.01
N LEU A 27 14.50 -6.32 -6.32
CA LEU A 27 14.60 -7.38 -7.32
C LEU A 27 13.75 -8.59 -6.91
N LEU A 28 13.81 -9.01 -5.65
CA LEU A 28 12.97 -10.08 -5.10
C LEU A 28 11.48 -9.75 -5.23
N GLY A 29 11.10 -8.49 -4.97
CA GLY A 29 9.72 -8.04 -5.13
C GLY A 29 9.25 -8.07 -6.59
N ALA A 30 10.07 -7.55 -7.51
CA ALA A 30 9.77 -7.57 -8.94
C ALA A 30 9.67 -9.01 -9.47
N LEU A 31 10.66 -9.86 -9.16
CA LEU A 31 10.65 -11.28 -9.55
C LEU A 31 9.48 -12.04 -8.92
N GLY A 32 9.23 -11.83 -7.63
CA GLY A 32 8.10 -12.43 -6.92
C GLY A 32 6.76 -12.04 -7.54
N LEU A 33 6.60 -10.77 -7.95
CA LEU A 33 5.43 -10.30 -8.67
C LEU A 33 5.27 -10.99 -10.04
N PHE A 34 6.33 -11.08 -10.84
CA PHE A 34 6.29 -11.80 -12.11
C PHE A 34 5.95 -13.27 -11.93
N VAL A 35 6.56 -13.95 -10.96
CA VAL A 35 6.27 -15.36 -10.64
C VAL A 35 4.83 -15.54 -10.18
N LEU A 36 4.29 -14.61 -9.40
CA LEU A 36 2.89 -14.64 -8.96
C LEU A 36 1.93 -14.49 -10.14
N ILE A 37 2.17 -13.53 -11.03
CA ILE A 37 1.37 -13.34 -12.25
C ILE A 37 1.38 -14.62 -13.09
N MET A 38 2.57 -15.20 -13.30
CA MET A 38 2.72 -16.45 -14.05
C MET A 38 2.00 -17.62 -13.37
N GLY A 39 2.09 -17.73 -12.04
CA GLY A 39 1.37 -18.75 -11.27
C GLY A 39 -0.15 -18.63 -11.40
N VAL A 40 -0.67 -17.40 -11.39
CA VAL A 40 -2.11 -17.15 -11.60
C VAL A 40 -2.54 -17.54 -13.02
N TYR A 41 -1.73 -17.22 -14.03
CA TYR A 41 -2.03 -17.63 -15.41
C TYR A 41 -1.96 -19.15 -15.61
N LEU A 42 -1.06 -19.82 -14.89
CA LEU A 42 -1.01 -21.29 -14.86
C LEU A 42 -2.30 -21.87 -14.26
N LEU A 43 -2.77 -21.34 -13.12
CA LEU A 43 -4.01 -21.80 -12.50
C LEU A 43 -5.26 -21.57 -13.35
N GLN A 44 -5.33 -20.44 -14.06
CA GLN A 44 -6.44 -20.15 -14.95
C GLN A 44 -6.42 -21.07 -16.18
N GLY A 45 -5.23 -21.38 -16.67
CA GLY A 45 -5.03 -22.27 -17.79
C GLY A 45 -5.43 -21.68 -19.14
N ASP A 46 -5.82 -20.41 -19.31
CA ASP A 46 -6.22 -19.93 -20.65
C ASP A 46 -5.03 -19.54 -21.54
N ILE A 47 -3.96 -19.02 -20.94
CA ILE A 47 -2.79 -18.48 -21.64
C ILE A 47 -1.59 -19.44 -21.53
N ILE A 48 -1.43 -20.07 -20.36
CA ILE A 48 -0.32 -20.98 -20.06
C ILE A 48 -0.93 -22.27 -19.49
N ARG A 49 -0.68 -23.40 -20.16
CA ARG A 49 -1.13 -24.74 -19.72
C ARG A 49 0.05 -25.69 -19.64
N ILE A 50 0.08 -26.50 -18.59
CA ILE A 50 0.99 -27.64 -18.48
C ILE A 50 0.22 -28.88 -18.93
N ASN A 51 0.70 -29.54 -19.97
CA ASN A 51 0.12 -30.79 -20.44
C ASN A 51 0.70 -31.96 -19.66
N ASN A 52 -0.08 -33.05 -19.55
CA ASN A 52 0.43 -34.29 -18.99
C ASN A 52 1.65 -34.75 -19.79
N THR A 53 2.73 -35.03 -19.08
CA THR A 53 4.02 -35.45 -19.64
C THR A 53 4.53 -36.64 -18.85
N ASP A 54 5.48 -37.41 -19.39
CA ASP A 54 6.12 -38.54 -18.69
C ASP A 54 7.01 -38.12 -17.49
N LEU A 55 7.09 -36.81 -17.22
CA LEU A 55 7.74 -36.26 -16.03
C LEU A 55 6.92 -36.55 -14.78
N TRP A 56 7.55 -37.10 -13.74
CA TRP A 56 6.92 -37.51 -12.47
C TRP A 56 6.11 -36.42 -11.73
N ILE A 57 6.35 -35.14 -12.02
CA ILE A 57 5.67 -33.97 -11.45
C ILE A 57 4.42 -33.60 -12.26
N PHE A 58 4.38 -33.97 -13.54
CA PHE A 58 3.33 -33.62 -14.50
C PHE A 58 2.65 -34.84 -15.11
N ASP A 59 2.74 -36.00 -14.46
CA ASP A 59 2.15 -37.26 -14.93
C ASP A 59 0.64 -37.34 -14.67
N ASN A 60 0.11 -36.53 -13.76
CA ASN A 60 -1.27 -36.53 -13.35
C ASN A 60 -1.78 -35.10 -13.16
N ALA A 61 -3.02 -34.85 -13.57
CA ALA A 61 -3.72 -33.59 -13.40
C ALA A 61 -3.69 -33.07 -11.95
N THR A 62 -3.77 -33.96 -10.96
CA THR A 62 -3.69 -33.56 -9.54
C THR A 62 -2.30 -33.01 -9.19
N LYS A 63 -1.23 -33.63 -9.70
CA LYS A 63 0.14 -33.17 -9.42
C LYS A 63 0.45 -31.85 -10.14
N ILE A 64 -0.06 -31.69 -11.37
CA ILE A 64 0.00 -30.42 -12.11
C ILE A 64 -0.65 -29.30 -11.28
N LYS A 65 -1.89 -29.50 -10.81
CA LYS A 65 -2.58 -28.50 -9.98
C LYS A 65 -1.83 -28.16 -8.70
N ILE A 66 -1.22 -29.15 -8.03
CA ILE A 66 -0.41 -28.91 -6.83
C ILE A 66 0.79 -28.02 -7.18
N PHE A 67 1.47 -28.28 -8.30
CA PHE A 67 2.58 -27.46 -8.76
C PHE A 67 2.15 -26.02 -9.07
N GLU A 68 1.03 -25.82 -9.76
CA GLU A 68 0.50 -24.49 -10.08
C GLU A 68 0.20 -23.67 -8.80
N ILE A 69 -0.47 -24.29 -7.83
CA ILE A 69 -0.73 -23.67 -6.51
C ILE A 69 0.58 -23.34 -5.80
N PHE A 70 1.56 -24.24 -5.85
CA PHE A 70 2.86 -24.04 -5.23
C PHE A 70 3.60 -22.84 -5.81
N VAL A 71 3.57 -22.65 -7.13
CA VAL A 71 4.16 -21.47 -7.80
C VAL A 71 3.49 -20.17 -7.31
N VAL A 72 2.16 -20.15 -7.18
CA VAL A 72 1.43 -18.98 -6.65
C VAL A 72 1.81 -18.67 -5.21
N VAL A 73 1.90 -19.70 -4.36
CA VAL A 73 2.31 -19.54 -2.96
C VAL A 73 3.73 -18.99 -2.89
N LEU A 74 4.67 -19.55 -3.66
CA LEU A 74 6.06 -19.06 -3.69
C LEU A 74 6.16 -17.60 -4.16
N GLY A 75 5.47 -17.24 -5.25
CA GLY A 75 5.42 -15.87 -5.73
C GLY A 75 4.84 -14.91 -4.68
N SER A 76 3.78 -15.34 -4.00
CA SER A 76 3.13 -14.56 -2.94
C SER A 76 4.08 -14.33 -1.76
N VAL A 77 4.76 -15.38 -1.29
CA VAL A 77 5.72 -15.28 -0.17
C VAL A 77 6.90 -14.39 -0.54
N ALA A 78 7.47 -14.56 -1.73
CA ALA A 78 8.57 -13.73 -2.21
C ALA A 78 8.18 -12.26 -2.31
N PHE A 79 7.00 -11.96 -2.86
CA PHE A 79 6.47 -10.60 -2.94
C PHE A 79 6.21 -9.99 -1.56
N LEU A 80 5.57 -10.75 -0.66
CA LEU A 80 5.30 -10.29 0.71
C LEU A 80 6.60 -10.01 1.48
N MET A 81 7.62 -10.87 1.37
CA MET A 81 8.92 -10.64 2.00
C MET A 81 9.61 -9.38 1.47
N ALA A 82 9.47 -9.09 0.19
CA ALA A 82 10.04 -7.88 -0.41
C ALA A 82 9.37 -6.60 0.10
N ILE A 83 8.04 -6.59 0.25
CA ILE A 83 7.30 -5.40 0.69
C ILE A 83 7.22 -5.23 2.21
N TYR A 84 7.35 -6.32 2.98
CA TYR A 84 7.21 -6.33 4.43
C TYR A 84 8.06 -5.27 5.16
N PRO A 85 9.35 -5.06 4.82
CA PRO A 85 10.20 -4.06 5.46
C PRO A 85 9.71 -2.61 5.31
N PHE A 86 8.87 -2.30 4.31
CA PHE A 86 8.29 -0.97 4.15
C PHE A 86 7.12 -0.72 5.12
N PHE A 87 6.37 -1.78 5.46
CA PHE A 87 5.21 -1.68 6.34
C PHE A 87 5.58 -1.76 7.83
N VAL A 88 6.61 -2.52 8.20
CA VAL A 88 7.07 -2.65 9.61
C VAL A 88 7.32 -1.29 10.30
N PRO A 89 8.12 -0.36 9.74
CA PRO A 89 8.32 0.95 10.35
C PRO A 89 7.04 1.78 10.33
N SER A 90 6.23 1.68 9.27
CA SER A 90 4.95 2.40 9.18
C SER A 90 3.98 1.97 10.30
N ILE A 91 3.91 0.67 10.60
CA ILE A 91 3.10 0.14 11.70
C ILE A 91 3.63 0.61 13.06
N SER A 92 4.95 0.69 13.24
CA SER A 92 5.53 1.17 14.49
C SER A 92 5.25 2.67 14.72
N GLU A 93 5.25 3.48 13.67
CA GLU A 93 4.85 4.89 13.73
C GLU A 93 3.33 5.04 13.95
N MET A 94 2.49 4.24 13.31
CA MET A 94 1.04 4.25 13.52
C MET A 94 0.64 3.97 14.96
N LYS A 95 1.41 3.17 15.69
CA LYS A 95 1.19 2.92 17.13
C LYS A 95 1.46 4.15 18.00
N LYS A 96 2.26 5.11 17.52
CA LYS A 96 2.52 6.37 18.23
C LYS A 96 1.44 7.42 17.98
N VAL A 97 0.63 7.24 16.95
CA VAL A 97 -0.48 8.15 16.63
C VAL A 97 -1.59 7.95 17.66
N SER A 98 -1.88 9.00 18.42
CA SER A 98 -3.05 9.03 19.29
C SER A 98 -4.31 9.16 18.43
N TRP A 99 -5.10 8.09 18.38
CA TRP A 99 -6.35 8.10 17.65
C TRP A 99 -7.30 9.16 18.23
N PRO A 100 -7.93 9.99 17.39
CA PRO A 100 -8.82 11.03 17.86
C PRO A 100 -10.02 10.42 18.57
N THR A 101 -10.34 10.95 19.75
CA THR A 101 -11.52 10.52 20.49
C THR A 101 -12.79 11.00 19.78
N GLY A 102 -13.92 10.34 20.04
CA GLY A 102 -15.22 10.75 19.47
C GLY A 102 -15.57 12.22 19.74
N LYS A 103 -15.14 12.77 20.90
CA LYS A 103 -15.29 14.19 21.23
C LYS A 103 -14.49 15.10 20.30
N ILE A 104 -13.24 14.73 20.00
CA ILE A 104 -12.36 15.48 19.09
C ILE A 104 -12.95 15.48 17.68
N ILE A 105 -13.40 14.31 17.21
CA ILE A 105 -14.05 14.17 15.90
C ILE A 105 -15.31 15.04 15.84
N ALA A 106 -16.19 14.95 16.84
CA ALA A 106 -17.41 15.75 16.87
C ALA A 106 -17.13 17.26 16.87
N ASN A 107 -16.12 17.72 17.62
CA ASN A 107 -15.75 19.14 17.66
C ASN A 107 -15.21 19.63 16.30
N HIS A 108 -14.34 18.85 15.65
CA HIS A 108 -13.83 19.20 14.33
C HIS A 108 -14.93 19.19 13.27
N SER A 109 -15.76 18.14 13.25
CA SER A 109 -16.91 18.06 12.34
C SER A 109 -17.88 19.21 12.56
N ALA A 110 -18.25 19.52 13.81
CA ALA A 110 -19.16 20.61 14.13
C ALA A 110 -18.62 21.97 13.65
N ARG A 111 -17.31 22.21 13.76
CA ARG A 111 -16.68 23.43 13.25
C ARG A 111 -16.77 23.53 11.73
N VAL A 112 -16.50 22.43 11.02
CA VAL A 112 -16.57 22.40 9.55
C VAL A 112 -18.00 22.58 9.08
N PHE A 113 -18.96 21.81 9.62
CA PHE A 113 -20.37 21.93 9.28
C PHE A 113 -20.94 23.30 9.66
N GLY A 114 -20.56 23.84 10.82
CA GLY A 114 -20.94 25.18 11.25
C GLY A 114 -20.46 26.24 10.26
N PHE A 115 -19.22 26.14 9.76
CA PHE A 115 -18.70 27.05 8.75
C PHE A 115 -19.43 26.93 7.41
N ILE A 116 -19.76 25.70 6.97
CA ILE A 116 -20.54 25.46 5.76
C ILE A 116 -21.93 26.09 5.87
N ILE A 117 -22.62 25.90 6.99
CA ILE A 117 -23.94 26.49 7.25
C ILE A 117 -23.85 28.01 7.25
N PHE A 118 -22.84 28.57 7.93
CA PHE A 118 -22.62 30.01 7.97
C PHE A 118 -22.41 30.60 6.56
N LEU A 119 -21.55 29.99 5.74
CA LEU A 119 -21.34 30.43 4.35
C LEU A 119 -22.62 30.29 3.51
N SER A 120 -23.35 29.19 3.67
CA SER A 120 -24.62 28.97 2.96
C SER A 120 -25.64 30.06 3.28
N LEU A 121 -25.80 30.39 4.57
CA LEU A 121 -26.68 31.48 5.00
C LEU A 121 -26.22 32.84 4.49
N THR A 122 -24.91 33.07 4.43
CA THR A 122 -24.34 34.31 3.89
C THR A 122 -24.69 34.47 2.41
N PHE A 123 -24.52 33.42 1.59
CA PHE A 123 -24.93 33.46 0.19
C PHE A 123 -26.45 33.59 0.02
N MET A 124 -27.24 32.90 0.84
CA MET A 124 -28.69 33.04 0.84
C MET A 124 -29.14 34.48 1.13
N LEU A 125 -28.49 35.14 2.09
CA LEU A 125 -28.74 36.56 2.40
C LEU A 125 -28.37 37.46 1.23
N TYR A 126 -27.21 37.24 0.60
CA TYR A 126 -26.82 38.01 -0.57
C TYR A 126 -27.81 37.84 -1.72
N ASP A 127 -28.24 36.62 -2.02
CA ASP A 127 -29.27 36.38 -3.03
C ASP A 127 -30.58 37.08 -2.66
N PHE A 128 -31.02 37.00 -1.41
CA PHE A 128 -32.25 37.65 -0.97
C PHE A 128 -32.22 39.17 -1.16
N VAL A 129 -31.08 39.81 -0.83
CA VAL A 129 -30.92 41.27 -0.92
C VAL A 129 -30.69 41.73 -2.36
N PHE A 130 -29.84 41.05 -3.12
CA PHE A 130 -29.41 41.53 -4.44
C PHE A 130 -30.31 41.06 -5.59
N ARG A 131 -31.00 39.92 -5.46
CA ARG A 131 -31.91 39.43 -6.50
C ARG A 131 -32.99 40.43 -6.93
N PRO A 132 -33.67 41.18 -6.05
CA PRO A 132 -34.62 42.21 -6.50
C PRO A 132 -33.94 43.36 -7.24
N VAL A 133 -32.74 43.77 -6.81
CA VAL A 133 -31.95 44.82 -7.47
C VAL A 133 -31.57 44.37 -8.88
N PHE A 134 -31.03 43.16 -9.04
CA PHE A 134 -30.69 42.62 -10.36
C PHE A 134 -31.93 42.40 -11.24
N LYS A 135 -33.06 41.97 -10.67
CA LYS A 135 -34.32 41.87 -11.41
C LYS A 135 -34.79 43.22 -11.93
N TYR A 136 -34.65 44.27 -11.12
CA TYR A 136 -34.97 45.64 -11.53
C TYR A 136 -34.04 46.13 -12.64
N LEU A 137 -32.72 45.97 -12.48
CA LEU A 137 -31.75 46.36 -13.51
C LEU A 137 -31.99 45.65 -14.85
N ASN A 138 -32.20 44.33 -14.84
CA ASN A 138 -32.51 43.58 -16.06
C ASN A 138 -33.83 44.02 -16.72
N SER A 139 -34.80 44.52 -15.94
CA SER A 139 -36.06 45.04 -16.50
C SER A 139 -35.88 46.35 -17.27
N LEU A 140 -34.77 47.05 -17.07
CA LEU A 140 -34.42 48.27 -17.80
C LEU A 140 -33.74 47.99 -19.16
N GLY A 141 -33.58 46.73 -19.55
CA GLY A 141 -33.01 46.35 -20.84
C GLY A 141 -31.49 46.54 -20.96
N VAL A 142 -30.80 46.69 -19.82
CA VAL A 142 -29.34 46.57 -19.69
C VAL A 142 -29.00 45.15 -19.24
#